data_AF-A0A5R9NNJ1-F1
#
_entry.id   AF-A0A5R9NNJ1-F1
#
_cell.length_a   1.000
_cell.length_b   1.000
_cell.length_c   1.000
_cell.angle_alpha   90.00
_cell.angle_beta   90.00
_cell.angle_gamma   90.00
#
_symmetry.space_group_name_H-M   'P 1'
#
loop_
_entity.id
_entity.type
_entity.pdbx_description
1 polymer ?
#
loop_
_entity_poly.entity_id
_entity_poly.type
_entity_poly.pdbx_seq_one_letter_code
_entity_poly.pdbx_strand_id
1 'polypeptide(L)'
;MTISRRGFLIALPLFMAGCSSTGLNSQTNYAALPDEKFPLKQVPIDKIKPELRRQEVAYETAYAAGTIVIDTPARRAYYVLGNGRAMRYGVGVGREGLALAGNAYVGRKAEWPSWTPTENMQRREERYRRLAGGMPGGPNNPLGARAMYLYRGGNDTHFRIHGTNQPESIGLAMSSGCIRMMNHDVIDLYNRVEVGARVVVIQA
;
A
#
# COMPACT_ATOMS: atom_id res chain seq x y z
N MET A 1 -13.83 -74.81 -4.06
CA MET A 1 -14.74 -73.74 -3.59
C MET A 1 -14.79 -73.90 -2.08
N THR A 2 -14.24 -73.03 -1.25
CA THR A 2 -14.76 -71.68 -0.94
C THR A 2 -13.67 -70.84 -0.25
N ILE A 3 -13.46 -69.61 -0.72
CA ILE A 3 -12.54 -68.62 -0.12
C ILE A 3 -13.34 -67.80 0.89
N SER A 4 -12.84 -67.71 2.13
CA SER A 4 -13.46 -66.94 3.21
C SER A 4 -13.00 -65.49 3.23
N ARG A 5 -13.98 -64.59 3.41
CA ARG A 5 -13.89 -63.12 3.42
C ARG A 5 -13.39 -62.60 4.77
N ARG A 6 -12.21 -61.98 4.81
CA ARG A 6 -11.81 -60.95 5.80
C ARG A 6 -10.90 -59.98 5.04
N GLY A 7 -11.38 -58.86 4.53
CA GLY A 7 -11.75 -57.69 5.31
C GLY A 7 -10.57 -56.70 5.31
N PHE A 8 -10.18 -56.22 4.13
CA PHE A 8 -9.10 -55.24 3.97
C PHE A 8 -9.70 -53.84 4.17
N LEU A 9 -9.47 -53.24 5.33
CA LEU A 9 -9.80 -51.84 5.58
C LEU A 9 -8.73 -50.97 4.92
N ILE A 10 -9.03 -50.45 3.73
CA ILE A 10 -8.24 -49.40 3.09
C ILE A 10 -8.64 -48.08 3.75
N ALA A 11 -7.81 -47.58 4.66
CA ALA A 11 -7.90 -46.22 5.14
C ALA A 11 -7.43 -45.28 4.01
N LEU A 12 -8.37 -44.59 3.37
CA LEU A 12 -8.08 -43.51 2.42
C LEU A 12 -7.55 -42.30 3.23
N PRO A 13 -6.34 -41.77 2.95
CA PRO A 13 -5.95 -40.49 3.49
C PRO A 13 -6.76 -39.41 2.78
N LEU A 14 -7.63 -38.72 3.53
CA LEU A 14 -8.23 -37.46 3.11
C LEU A 14 -7.11 -36.45 2.89
N PHE A 15 -6.74 -36.24 1.63
CA PHE A 15 -5.95 -35.09 1.23
C PHE A 15 -6.79 -33.83 1.46
N MET A 16 -6.47 -33.10 2.53
CA MET A 16 -6.88 -31.71 2.70
C MET A 16 -6.27 -30.90 1.54
N ALA A 17 -7.06 -30.68 0.49
CA ALA A 17 -6.75 -29.71 -0.54
C ALA A 17 -6.81 -28.31 0.09
N GLY A 18 -5.66 -27.82 0.56
CA GLY A 18 -5.50 -26.43 0.97
C GLY A 18 -5.79 -25.53 -0.22
N CYS A 19 -6.93 -24.83 -0.20
CA CYS A 19 -7.25 -23.83 -1.20
C CYS A 19 -6.26 -22.65 -1.06
N SER A 20 -5.22 -22.65 -1.90
CA SER A 20 -4.29 -21.53 -2.06
C SER A 20 -4.97 -20.35 -2.78
N SER A 21 -5.96 -19.74 -2.16
CA SER A 21 -6.68 -18.56 -2.68
C SER A 21 -5.79 -17.30 -2.75
N THR A 22 -4.62 -17.33 -2.12
CA THR A 22 -3.68 -16.21 -2.04
C THR A 22 -2.93 -15.95 -3.36
N GLY A 23 -2.65 -17.00 -4.15
CA GLY A 23 -1.88 -16.89 -5.40
C GLY A 23 -2.65 -16.22 -6.54
N LEU A 24 -3.90 -16.63 -6.76
CA LEU A 24 -4.77 -16.07 -7.81
C LEU A 24 -5.11 -14.60 -7.53
N ASN A 25 -5.41 -14.28 -6.27
CA ASN A 25 -5.77 -12.91 -5.86
C ASN A 25 -4.57 -11.95 -5.95
N SER A 26 -3.34 -12.45 -5.79
CA SER A 26 -2.13 -11.65 -5.97
C SER A 26 -1.91 -11.24 -7.43
N GLN A 27 -2.24 -12.10 -8.40
CA GLN A 27 -2.05 -11.78 -9.82
C GLN A 27 -3.05 -10.72 -10.31
N THR A 28 -4.30 -10.81 -9.87
CA THR A 28 -5.34 -9.82 -10.20
C THR A 28 -5.05 -8.46 -9.57
N ASN A 29 -4.46 -8.43 -8.37
CA ASN A 29 -4.13 -7.19 -7.68
C ASN A 29 -3.17 -6.26 -8.44
N TYR A 30 -2.33 -6.84 -9.31
CA TYR A 30 -1.29 -6.13 -10.06
C TYR A 30 -1.46 -6.22 -11.58
N ALA A 31 -2.68 -6.51 -12.05
CA ALA A 31 -3.04 -6.53 -13.47
C ALA A 31 -2.89 -5.14 -14.13
N ALA A 32 -2.90 -5.09 -15.46
CA ALA A 32 -2.90 -3.81 -16.18
C ALA A 32 -4.20 -3.02 -15.88
N LEU A 33 -4.09 -1.70 -15.79
CA LEU A 33 -5.23 -0.78 -15.64
C LEU A 33 -5.24 0.17 -16.86
N PRO A 34 -5.85 -0.24 -17.99
CA PRO A 34 -5.83 0.53 -19.23
C PRO A 34 -6.73 1.76 -19.20
N ASP A 35 -7.74 1.77 -18.33
CA ASP A 35 -8.76 2.83 -18.27
C ASP A 35 -8.36 4.00 -17.36
N GLU A 36 -7.20 3.94 -16.71
CA GLU A 36 -6.63 5.08 -15.98
C GLU A 36 -6.28 6.22 -16.94
N LYS A 37 -6.46 7.47 -16.50
CA LYS A 37 -6.03 8.67 -17.25
C LYS A 37 -4.61 8.55 -17.80
N PHE A 38 -3.72 7.93 -17.02
CA PHE A 38 -2.45 7.44 -17.51
C PHE A 38 -2.39 5.92 -17.28
N PRO A 39 -2.50 5.11 -18.35
CA PRO A 39 -2.59 3.66 -18.23
C PRO A 39 -1.44 3.04 -17.45
N LEU A 40 -1.76 2.10 -16.55
CA LEU A 40 -0.76 1.34 -15.80
C LEU A 40 -0.56 -0.04 -16.44
N LYS A 41 0.71 -0.37 -16.68
CA LYS A 41 1.10 -1.73 -17.11
C LYS A 41 0.95 -2.71 -15.95
N GLN A 42 0.76 -3.98 -16.28
CA GLN A 42 0.83 -5.06 -15.30
C GLN A 42 2.21 -5.06 -14.62
N VAL A 43 2.22 -5.30 -13.30
CA VAL A 43 3.46 -5.54 -12.57
C VAL A 43 3.64 -7.06 -12.41
N PRO A 44 4.72 -7.64 -12.96
CA PRO A 44 5.00 -9.07 -12.76
C PRO A 44 5.17 -9.37 -11.27
N ILE A 45 4.42 -10.36 -10.76
CA ILE A 45 4.35 -10.64 -9.32
C ILE A 45 5.68 -11.12 -8.74
N ASP A 46 6.52 -11.74 -9.57
CA ASP A 46 7.89 -12.16 -9.28
C ASP A 46 8.83 -10.98 -8.98
N LYS A 47 8.51 -9.78 -9.49
CA LYS A 47 9.26 -8.55 -9.18
C LYS A 47 8.85 -7.91 -7.85
N ILE A 48 7.76 -8.38 -7.24
CA ILE A 48 7.28 -7.90 -5.95
C ILE A 48 7.61 -8.96 -4.91
N LYS A 49 8.42 -8.60 -3.91
CA LYS A 49 8.73 -9.51 -2.80
C LYS A 49 7.43 -10.00 -2.14
N PRO A 50 7.26 -11.31 -1.84
CA PRO A 50 6.03 -11.86 -1.31
C PRO A 50 5.44 -11.11 -0.12
N GLU A 51 6.29 -10.63 0.78
CA GLU A 51 5.92 -9.90 1.98
C GLU A 51 5.36 -8.49 1.70
N LEU A 52 5.71 -7.88 0.56
CA LEU A 52 5.25 -6.55 0.13
C LEU A 52 3.94 -6.58 -0.65
N ARG A 53 3.49 -7.76 -1.08
CA ARG A 53 2.28 -7.93 -1.89
C ARG A 53 1.02 -7.63 -1.08
N ARG A 54 0.09 -6.91 -1.71
CA ARG A 54 -1.24 -6.64 -1.18
C ARG A 54 -1.97 -7.93 -0.93
N GLN A 55 -2.50 -8.06 0.27
CA GLN A 55 -3.31 -9.21 0.67
C GLN A 55 -4.17 -8.87 1.87
N GLU A 56 -5.30 -9.55 1.99
CA GLU A 56 -6.08 -9.53 3.21
C GLU A 56 -5.42 -10.43 4.26
N VAL A 57 -5.35 -9.93 5.50
CA VAL A 57 -4.74 -10.64 6.62
C VAL A 57 -5.65 -10.61 7.84
N ALA A 58 -5.47 -11.60 8.73
CA ALA A 58 -5.95 -11.47 10.10
C ALA A 58 -5.22 -10.28 10.76
N TYR A 59 -5.98 -9.42 11.43
CA TYR A 59 -5.48 -8.18 12.02
C TYR A 59 -6.37 -7.78 13.20
N GLU A 60 -5.97 -8.26 14.38
CA GLU A 60 -6.61 -7.89 15.64
C GLU A 60 -6.19 -6.48 16.04
N THR A 61 -7.17 -5.59 16.21
CA THR A 61 -6.91 -4.18 16.52
C THR A 61 -8.09 -3.56 17.24
N ALA A 62 -7.81 -2.55 18.07
CA ALA A 62 -8.83 -1.71 18.69
C ALA A 62 -9.35 -0.60 17.75
N TYR A 63 -8.73 -0.41 16.58
CA TYR A 63 -9.15 0.61 15.63
C TYR A 63 -10.40 0.18 14.87
N ALA A 64 -11.30 1.14 14.63
CA ALA A 64 -12.52 0.90 13.86
C ALA A 64 -12.22 0.62 12.38
N ALA A 65 -13.14 -0.08 11.71
CA ALA A 65 -13.12 -0.26 10.26
C ALA A 65 -13.03 1.11 9.54
N GLY A 66 -12.31 1.16 8.43
CA GLY A 66 -11.99 2.41 7.73
C GLY A 66 -10.73 3.11 8.21
N THR A 67 -10.14 2.69 9.34
CA THR A 67 -8.87 3.25 9.83
C THR A 67 -7.69 2.77 8.99
N ILE A 68 -6.76 3.69 8.67
CA ILE A 68 -5.46 3.35 8.11
C ILE A 68 -4.43 3.31 9.24
N VAL A 69 -3.75 2.19 9.39
CA VAL A 69 -2.61 2.05 10.31
C VAL A 69 -1.33 1.92 9.49
N ILE A 70 -0.39 2.82 9.72
CA ILE A 70 0.94 2.78 9.11
C ILE A 70 1.93 2.34 10.18
N ASP A 71 2.53 1.18 9.96
CA ASP A 71 3.60 0.61 10.78
C ASP A 71 4.93 0.89 10.07
N THR A 72 5.65 1.94 10.51
CA THR A 72 6.88 2.34 9.84
C THR A 72 8.03 1.36 10.07
N PRO A 73 8.23 0.75 11.26
CA PRO A 73 9.25 -0.28 11.45
C PRO A 73 9.03 -1.50 10.54
N ALA A 74 7.79 -1.99 10.43
CA ALA A 74 7.46 -3.12 9.58
C ALA A 74 7.37 -2.74 8.08
N ARG A 75 7.33 -1.43 7.77
CA ARG A 75 7.09 -0.89 6.44
C ARG A 75 5.81 -1.45 5.83
N ARG A 76 4.74 -1.41 6.62
CA ARG A 76 3.40 -1.88 6.24
C ARG A 76 2.36 -0.80 6.45
N ALA A 77 1.36 -0.79 5.57
CA ALA A 77 0.10 -0.11 5.79
C ALA A 77 -1.00 -1.15 5.93
N TYR A 78 -1.99 -0.86 6.78
CA TYR A 78 -3.17 -1.67 7.00
C TYR A 78 -4.40 -0.79 6.85
N TYR A 79 -5.34 -1.19 6.01
CA TYR A 79 -6.69 -0.64 5.99
C TYR A 79 -7.61 -1.60 6.74
N VAL A 80 -8.12 -1.16 7.90
CA VAL A 80 -8.93 -2.00 8.78
C VAL A 80 -10.29 -2.26 8.13
N LEU A 81 -10.60 -3.53 7.88
CA LEU A 81 -11.88 -3.95 7.30
C LEU A 81 -12.95 -4.19 8.37
N GLY A 82 -12.53 -4.39 9.62
CA GLY A 82 -13.39 -4.89 10.70
C GLY A 82 -13.31 -6.41 10.83
N ASN A 83 -14.02 -6.97 11.82
CA ASN A 83 -14.09 -8.42 12.07
C ASN A 83 -12.73 -9.13 12.16
N GLY A 84 -11.72 -8.48 12.78
CA GLY A 84 -10.37 -9.03 12.90
C GLY A 84 -9.60 -9.12 11.58
N ARG A 85 -9.95 -8.30 10.58
CA ARG A 85 -9.35 -8.32 9.24
C ARG A 85 -8.85 -6.95 8.80
N ALA A 86 -7.80 -6.95 7.97
CA ALA A 86 -7.32 -5.75 7.29
C ALA A 86 -6.76 -6.08 5.90
N MET A 87 -6.83 -5.12 4.98
CA MET A 87 -5.99 -5.14 3.78
C MET A 87 -4.60 -4.65 4.16
N ARG A 88 -3.58 -5.50 3.94
CA ARG A 88 -2.18 -5.16 4.17
C ARG A 88 -1.51 -4.75 2.85
N TYR A 89 -0.68 -3.72 2.91
CA TYR A 89 0.12 -3.21 1.78
C TYR A 89 1.59 -3.05 2.18
N GLY A 90 2.51 -3.25 1.23
CA GLY A 90 3.90 -2.82 1.36
C GLY A 90 4.04 -1.30 1.17
N VAL A 91 4.83 -0.64 2.02
CA VAL A 91 5.11 0.79 1.87
C VAL A 91 6.61 1.09 1.84
N GLY A 92 6.98 2.17 1.15
CA GLY A 92 8.24 2.87 1.37
C GLY A 92 8.02 4.00 2.39
N VAL A 93 8.95 4.16 3.31
CA VAL A 93 8.85 5.17 4.39
C VAL A 93 9.94 6.23 4.27
N GLY A 94 9.80 7.31 5.04
CA GLY A 94 10.84 8.31 5.17
C GLY A 94 12.07 7.78 5.90
N ARG A 95 13.19 8.48 5.78
CA ARG A 95 14.34 8.25 6.67
C ARG A 95 13.91 8.54 8.11
N GLU A 96 14.38 7.73 9.06
CA GLU A 96 14.07 7.87 10.49
C GLU A 96 14.22 9.33 10.94
N GLY A 97 13.20 9.87 11.60
CA GLY A 97 13.15 11.27 12.05
C GLY A 97 12.42 12.26 11.13
N LEU A 98 11.97 11.85 9.94
CA LEU A 98 11.14 12.69 9.06
C LEU A 98 9.69 12.23 8.95
N ALA A 99 9.28 11.15 9.62
CA ALA A 99 7.93 10.61 9.50
C ALA A 99 6.95 11.24 10.51
N LEU A 100 5.72 11.49 10.07
CA LEU A 100 4.61 11.84 10.96
C LEU A 100 4.39 10.71 11.98
N ALA A 101 4.22 11.04 13.26
CA ALA A 101 3.91 10.08 14.32
C ALA A 101 2.53 10.36 14.93
N GLY A 102 1.83 9.31 15.36
CA GLY A 102 0.53 9.42 16.04
C GLY A 102 -0.65 9.62 15.08
N ASN A 103 -1.68 10.32 15.54
CA ASN A 103 -2.96 10.42 14.84
C ASN A 103 -2.96 11.53 13.76
N ALA A 104 -3.62 11.24 12.65
CA ALA A 104 -3.97 12.16 11.57
C ALA A 104 -5.29 11.69 10.93
N TYR A 105 -5.75 12.40 9.91
CA TYR A 105 -6.86 11.96 9.08
C TYR A 105 -6.64 12.33 7.62
N VAL A 106 -7.34 11.66 6.72
CA VAL A 106 -7.32 12.00 5.29
C VAL A 106 -8.15 13.26 5.09
N GLY A 107 -7.51 14.42 4.95
CA GLY A 107 -8.23 15.69 4.75
C GLY A 107 -8.69 15.90 3.31
N ARG A 108 -7.93 15.38 2.34
CA ARG A 108 -8.35 15.37 0.93
C ARG A 108 -7.62 14.30 0.13
N LYS A 109 -8.14 14.06 -1.07
CA LYS A 109 -7.73 13.03 -2.01
C LYS A 109 -7.50 13.66 -3.39
N ALA A 110 -6.50 13.19 -4.13
CA ALA A 110 -6.27 13.60 -5.51
C ALA A 110 -5.83 12.43 -6.38
N GLU A 111 -6.34 12.40 -7.61
CA GLU A 111 -5.87 11.53 -8.68
C GLU A 111 -4.84 12.25 -9.53
N TRP A 112 -3.76 11.55 -9.87
CA TRP A 112 -2.62 12.08 -10.62
C TRP A 112 -2.24 13.51 -10.15
N PRO A 113 -1.87 13.66 -8.86
CA PRO A 113 -1.62 14.96 -8.27
C PRO A 113 -0.42 15.65 -8.93
N SER A 114 -0.42 16.98 -8.95
CA SER A 114 0.81 17.74 -9.18
C SER A 114 1.76 17.59 -7.99
N TRP A 115 3.05 17.74 -8.27
CA TRP A 115 4.10 17.68 -7.26
C TRP A 115 5.04 18.87 -7.37
N THR A 116 5.35 19.47 -6.22
CA THR A 116 6.35 20.53 -6.13
C THR A 116 7.43 20.07 -5.14
N PRO A 117 8.71 20.07 -5.51
CA PRO A 117 9.78 19.77 -4.58
C PRO A 117 9.77 20.75 -3.40
N THR A 118 10.06 20.27 -2.20
CA THR A 118 10.17 21.14 -1.02
C THR A 118 11.33 22.10 -1.18
N GLU A 119 11.30 23.25 -0.52
CA GLU A 119 12.41 24.20 -0.58
C GLU A 119 13.76 23.58 -0.18
N ASN A 120 13.75 22.67 0.80
CA ASN A 120 14.94 21.94 1.21
C ASN A 120 15.52 21.10 0.06
N MET A 121 14.66 20.46 -0.75
CA MET A 121 15.11 19.73 -1.95
C MET A 121 15.70 20.70 -2.99
N GLN A 122 15.03 21.83 -3.24
CA GLN A 122 15.48 22.85 -4.20
C GLN A 122 16.81 23.50 -3.81
N ARG A 123 17.05 23.69 -2.50
CA ARG A 123 18.32 24.20 -1.96
C ARG A 123 19.45 23.19 -2.15
N ARG A 124 19.19 21.91 -1.94
CA ARG A 124 20.21 20.84 -2.00
C ARG A 124 20.62 20.48 -3.42
N GLU A 125 19.70 20.46 -4.38
CA GLU A 125 19.98 19.92 -5.71
C GLU A 125 19.37 20.80 -6.83
N GLU A 126 20.20 21.21 -7.79
CA GLU A 126 19.83 22.06 -8.93
C GLU A 126 18.63 21.52 -9.71
N ARG A 127 18.58 20.21 -9.94
CA ARG A 127 17.48 19.58 -10.70
C ARG A 127 16.10 19.87 -10.11
N TYR A 128 16.00 20.03 -8.80
CA TYR A 128 14.74 20.33 -8.13
C TYR A 128 14.39 21.81 -8.21
N ARG A 129 15.38 22.70 -8.28
CA ARG A 129 15.15 24.15 -8.45
C ARG A 129 14.46 24.45 -9.78
N ARG A 130 14.82 23.71 -10.84
CA ARG A 130 14.14 23.76 -12.15
C ARG A 130 12.67 23.31 -12.11
N LEU A 131 12.26 22.63 -11.05
CA LEU A 131 10.90 22.12 -10.83
C LEU A 131 10.14 22.94 -9.78
N ALA A 132 10.63 24.13 -9.41
CA ALA A 132 9.98 25.00 -8.42
C ALA A 132 8.56 25.42 -8.84
N GLY A 133 8.30 25.54 -10.15
CA GLY A 133 6.96 25.79 -10.70
C GLY A 133 6.01 24.58 -10.63
N GLY A 134 6.48 23.45 -10.10
CA GLY A 134 5.73 22.21 -10.00
C GLY A 134 5.87 21.32 -11.23
N MET A 135 5.53 20.05 -11.02
CA MET A 135 5.43 19.01 -12.02
C MET A 135 3.95 18.61 -12.14
N PRO A 136 3.37 18.56 -13.35
CA PRO A 136 2.00 18.08 -13.53
C PRO A 136 1.88 16.60 -13.15
N GLY A 137 0.64 16.16 -12.91
CA GLY A 137 0.36 14.75 -12.73
C GLY A 137 0.70 13.93 -13.97
N GLY A 138 1.25 12.73 -13.76
CA GLY A 138 1.55 11.79 -14.85
C GLY A 138 2.53 10.70 -14.43
N PRO A 139 2.91 9.79 -15.36
CA PRO A 139 3.74 8.63 -15.06
C PRO A 139 5.12 8.95 -14.46
N ASN A 140 5.66 10.13 -14.78
CA ASN A 140 6.96 10.59 -14.29
C ASN A 140 6.87 11.34 -12.96
N ASN A 141 5.67 11.61 -12.44
CA ASN A 141 5.47 12.35 -11.20
C ASN A 141 5.80 11.45 -9.99
N PRO A 142 6.63 11.92 -9.02
CA PRO A 142 7.03 11.10 -7.88
C PRO A 142 5.89 10.81 -6.89
N LEU A 143 4.76 11.51 -6.97
CA LEU A 143 3.56 11.20 -6.20
C LEU A 143 2.71 10.07 -6.82
N GLY A 144 3.01 9.67 -8.06
CA GLY A 144 2.34 8.57 -8.74
C GLY A 144 0.85 8.80 -9.00
N ALA A 145 0.08 7.71 -9.01
CA ALA A 145 -1.29 7.71 -9.51
C ALA A 145 -2.31 8.35 -8.57
N ARG A 146 -2.09 8.31 -7.25
CA ARG A 146 -3.00 8.85 -6.22
C ARG A 146 -2.20 9.46 -5.07
N ALA A 147 -2.80 10.44 -4.41
CA ALA A 147 -2.34 10.93 -3.11
C ALA A 147 -3.50 11.18 -2.15
N MET A 148 -3.32 10.76 -0.91
CA MET A 148 -4.14 11.09 0.26
C MET A 148 -3.33 12.04 1.14
N TYR A 149 -3.89 13.21 1.42
CA TYR A 149 -3.23 14.29 2.15
C TYR A 149 -3.64 14.23 3.61
N LEU A 150 -2.64 14.18 4.49
CA LEU A 150 -2.85 13.94 5.91
C LEU A 150 -2.98 15.26 6.66
N TYR A 151 -4.04 15.38 7.44
CA TYR A 151 -4.37 16.56 8.22
C TYR A 151 -4.35 16.25 9.71
N ARG A 152 -4.11 17.28 10.53
CA ARG A 152 -4.20 17.24 11.98
C ARG A 152 -4.74 18.58 12.49
N GLY A 153 -5.80 18.53 13.31
CA GLY A 153 -6.41 19.74 13.87
C GLY A 153 -6.83 20.77 12.81
N GLY A 154 -7.35 20.33 11.67
CA GLY A 154 -7.74 21.22 10.57
C GLY A 154 -6.65 21.57 9.57
N ASN A 155 -5.37 21.30 9.87
CA ASN A 155 -4.24 21.76 9.06
C ASN A 155 -3.59 20.64 8.25
N ASP A 156 -3.13 20.95 7.04
CA ASP A 156 -2.31 20.05 6.23
C ASP A 156 -0.97 19.82 6.93
N THR A 157 -0.63 18.54 7.18
CA THR A 157 0.66 18.16 7.78
C THR A 157 1.81 18.16 6.78
N HIS A 158 1.49 18.33 5.49
CA HIS A 158 2.37 18.10 4.34
C HIS A 158 2.85 16.66 4.18
N PHE A 159 2.34 15.74 4.99
CA PHE A 159 2.51 14.30 4.81
C PHE A 159 1.41 13.72 3.94
N ARG A 160 1.79 12.70 3.18
CA ARG A 160 0.92 12.06 2.20
C ARG A 160 1.12 10.56 2.24
N ILE A 161 0.05 9.83 1.97
CA ILE A 161 0.11 8.47 1.47
C ILE A 161 -0.07 8.57 -0.04
N HIS A 162 0.91 8.16 -0.82
CA HIS A 162 0.91 8.38 -2.27
C HIS A 162 1.53 7.23 -3.05
N GLY A 163 1.30 7.23 -4.36
CA GLY A 163 1.91 6.30 -5.31
C GLY A 163 3.40 6.56 -5.52
N THR A 164 3.99 5.96 -6.54
CA THR A 164 5.39 6.23 -6.91
C THR A 164 5.61 5.93 -8.38
N ASN A 165 6.52 6.65 -9.02
CA ASN A 165 7.05 6.33 -10.34
C ASN A 165 8.25 5.35 -10.27
N GLN A 166 8.70 5.01 -9.07
CA GLN A 166 9.83 4.10 -8.81
C GLN A 166 9.35 2.93 -7.91
N PRO A 167 8.64 1.93 -8.44
CA PRO A 167 8.08 0.83 -7.63
C PRO A 167 9.13 -0.01 -6.89
N GLU A 168 10.35 -0.10 -7.41
CA GLU A 168 11.51 -0.79 -6.79
C GLU A 168 11.93 -0.20 -5.43
N SER A 169 11.48 1.01 -5.13
CA SER A 169 11.79 1.70 -3.88
C SER A 169 10.85 1.35 -2.72
N ILE A 170 9.82 0.53 -2.95
CA ILE A 170 8.89 0.07 -1.90
C ILE A 170 9.59 -0.94 -0.98
N GLY A 171 9.36 -0.80 0.33
CA GLY A 171 10.11 -1.54 1.35
C GLY A 171 11.46 -0.91 1.72
N LEU A 172 11.81 0.26 1.17
CA LEU A 172 13.01 1.02 1.51
C LEU A 172 12.69 2.31 2.28
N ALA A 173 13.64 2.78 3.09
CA ALA A 173 13.58 4.05 3.83
C ALA A 173 14.33 5.15 3.07
N MET A 174 13.67 5.76 2.08
CA MET A 174 14.30 6.70 1.14
C MET A 174 13.63 8.06 1.07
N SER A 175 12.39 8.20 1.56
CA SER A 175 11.61 9.43 1.35
C SER A 175 12.00 10.54 2.33
N SER A 176 11.56 11.76 2.04
CA SER A 176 11.65 12.91 2.96
C SER A 176 10.53 12.94 4.01
N GLY A 177 9.81 11.83 4.22
CA GLY A 177 8.81 11.69 5.29
C GLY A 177 7.48 11.06 4.87
N CYS A 178 7.07 11.21 3.62
CA CYS A 178 5.79 10.67 3.12
C CYS A 178 5.81 9.13 2.98
N ILE A 179 4.61 8.54 2.98
CA ILE A 179 4.38 7.11 2.79
C ILE A 179 4.16 6.84 1.29
N ARG A 180 4.99 5.96 0.73
CA ARG A 180 5.00 5.62 -0.69
C ARG A 180 4.44 4.22 -0.89
N MET A 181 3.65 4.04 -1.93
CA MET A 181 3.00 2.79 -2.29
C MET A 181 3.20 2.53 -3.78
N MET A 182 3.14 1.26 -4.21
CA MET A 182 2.99 0.97 -5.64
C MET A 182 1.68 1.59 -6.15
N ASN A 183 1.65 1.99 -7.43
CA ASN A 183 0.47 2.67 -7.98
C ASN A 183 -0.81 1.82 -7.87
N HIS A 184 -0.73 0.50 -8.14
CA HIS A 184 -1.84 -0.43 -7.94
C HIS A 184 -2.37 -0.48 -6.51
N ASP A 185 -1.48 -0.36 -5.52
CA ASP A 185 -1.82 -0.45 -4.11
C ASP A 185 -2.38 0.86 -3.57
N VAL A 186 -1.83 2.01 -4.00
CA VAL A 186 -2.42 3.30 -3.62
C VAL A 186 -3.77 3.51 -4.29
N ILE A 187 -4.00 3.00 -5.51
CA ILE A 187 -5.31 3.07 -6.17
C ILE A 187 -6.34 2.26 -5.38
N ASP A 188 -6.01 1.03 -5.00
CA ASP A 188 -6.90 0.20 -4.18
C ASP A 188 -7.21 0.86 -2.84
N LEU A 189 -6.19 1.34 -2.11
CA LEU A 189 -6.39 2.02 -0.84
C LEU A 189 -7.21 3.31 -1.02
N TYR A 190 -6.91 4.11 -2.05
CA TYR A 190 -7.62 5.33 -2.37
C TYR A 190 -9.11 5.06 -2.64
N ASN A 191 -9.45 3.98 -3.32
CA ASN A 191 -10.85 3.64 -3.61
C ASN A 191 -11.62 3.17 -2.38
N ARG A 192 -10.93 2.62 -1.37
CA ARG A 192 -11.55 2.18 -0.11
C ARG A 192 -11.74 3.30 0.90
N VAL A 193 -10.80 4.23 0.94
CA VAL A 193 -10.68 5.23 2.01
C VAL A 193 -11.55 6.46 1.73
N GLU A 194 -12.30 6.88 2.74
CA GLU A 194 -13.08 8.11 2.72
C GLU A 194 -12.26 9.32 3.20
N VAL A 195 -12.67 10.52 2.76
CA VAL A 195 -12.17 11.76 3.39
C VAL A 195 -12.71 11.81 4.82
N GLY A 196 -11.84 12.16 5.78
CA GLY A 196 -12.09 12.08 7.21
C GLY A 196 -11.62 10.77 7.85
N ALA A 197 -11.23 9.76 7.06
CA ALA A 197 -10.72 8.50 7.59
C ALA A 197 -9.52 8.72 8.51
N ARG A 198 -9.54 8.07 9.68
CA ARG A 198 -8.47 8.13 10.67
C ARG A 198 -7.22 7.45 10.12
N VAL A 199 -6.07 8.09 10.35
CA VAL A 199 -4.75 7.56 10.04
C VAL A 199 -3.94 7.52 11.33
N VAL A 200 -3.38 6.36 11.65
CA VAL A 200 -2.50 6.18 12.80
C VAL A 200 -1.13 5.78 12.29
N VAL A 201 -0.09 6.52 12.70
CA VAL A 201 1.29 6.18 12.35
C VAL A 201 2.05 5.73 13.59
N ILE A 202 2.49 4.48 13.55
CA ILE A 202 3.30 3.82 14.57
C ILE A 202 4.77 3.99 14.16
N GLN A 203 5.58 4.51 15.08
CA GLN A 203 7.04 4.65 14.94
C GLN A 203 7.75 3.67 15.89
N ALA A 204 9.04 3.43 15.63
CA ALA A 204 9.94 2.72 16.54
C ALA A 204 10.17 3.50 17.85
#